data_AF-A0A507BCS3-F1
#
_entry.id   AF-A0A507BCS3-F1
#
_cell.length_a   1.000
_cell.length_b   1.000
_cell.length_c   1.000
_cell.angle_alpha   90.00
_cell.angle_beta   90.00
_cell.angle_gamma   90.00
#
_symmetry.space_group_name_H-M   'P 1'
#
loop_
_entity.id
_entity.type
_entity.pdbx_description
1 polymer ?
#
loop_
_entity_poly.entity_id
_entity_poly.type
_entity_poly.pdbx_seq_one_letter_code
_entity_poly.pdbx_strand_id
1 'polypeptide(L)'
;MYGNFSIKNLATYVRPALLARKHVLSEKPAVGENVKDSVALIKWHDSFGLIPSTVHWYQPWPDTEWRNQPTHQGGFLLDGGVHYMAGLRDLLASQPRNEIARVSAFTIQLQEHLPPVDATNVVIRTKSDITGSFQISVRTTLREDS
;
A
#
# COMPACT_ATOMS: atom_id res chain seq x y z
N MET A 1 22.55 10.11 -12.69
CA MET A 1 21.95 10.88 -11.59
C MET A 1 20.63 10.21 -11.26
N TYR A 2 20.59 9.37 -10.21
CA TYR A 2 19.37 8.63 -9.86
C TYR A 2 18.36 9.60 -9.26
N GLY A 3 17.21 9.79 -9.94
CA GLY A 3 16.13 10.61 -9.43
C GLY A 3 15.63 10.08 -8.08
N ASN A 4 15.19 10.98 -7.20
CA ASN A 4 14.64 10.61 -5.90
C ASN A 4 13.22 10.00 -6.09
N PHE A 5 13.17 8.70 -6.41
CA PHE A 5 11.95 7.90 -6.63
C PHE A 5 11.37 7.34 -5.33
N SER A 6 11.05 8.23 -4.38
CA SER A 6 10.28 7.89 -3.17
C SER A 6 8.78 7.98 -3.44
N ILE A 7 7.96 7.31 -2.60
CA ILE A 7 6.49 7.39 -2.66
C ILE A 7 6.02 8.85 -2.65
N LYS A 8 6.67 9.70 -1.85
CA LYS A 8 6.42 11.13 -1.75
C LYS A 8 6.47 11.85 -3.09
N ASN A 9 7.46 11.51 -3.92
CA ASN A 9 7.75 12.22 -5.16
C ASN A 9 7.05 11.59 -6.37
N LEU A 10 6.40 10.44 -6.19
CA LEU A 10 5.81 9.68 -7.29
C LEU A 10 4.78 10.50 -8.07
N ALA A 11 3.90 11.20 -7.38
CA ALA A 11 2.89 12.09 -8.00
C ALA A 11 3.51 13.22 -8.83
N THR A 12 4.70 13.70 -8.45
CA THR A 12 5.45 14.74 -9.16
C THR A 12 5.92 14.27 -10.53
N TYR A 13 6.18 12.98 -10.72
CA TYR A 13 6.58 12.39 -12.00
C TYR A 13 5.39 11.86 -12.80
N VAL A 14 4.39 11.27 -12.12
CA VAL A 14 3.21 10.68 -12.74
C VAL A 14 2.34 11.75 -13.41
N ARG A 15 2.10 12.90 -12.74
CA ARG A 15 1.22 13.95 -13.27
C ARG A 15 1.71 14.56 -14.60
N PRO A 16 2.97 15.00 -14.75
CA PRO A 16 3.46 15.52 -16.02
C PRO A 16 3.43 14.48 -17.14
N ALA A 17 3.72 13.21 -16.83
CA ALA A 17 3.68 12.14 -17.83
C ALA A 17 2.25 11.87 -18.35
N LEU A 18 1.26 11.87 -17.46
CA LEU A 18 -0.15 11.75 -17.84
C LEU A 18 -0.66 12.98 -18.62
N LEU A 19 -0.27 14.20 -18.22
CA LEU A 19 -0.57 15.43 -18.99
C LEU A 19 0.03 15.40 -20.40
N ALA A 20 1.21 14.79 -20.55
CA ALA A 20 1.85 14.56 -21.83
C ALA A 20 1.24 13.40 -22.65
N ARG A 21 0.10 12.84 -22.21
CA ARG A 21 -0.60 11.70 -22.83
C ARG A 21 0.26 10.44 -22.96
N LYS A 22 1.22 10.25 -22.05
CA LYS A 22 2.02 9.02 -21.99
C LYS A 22 1.36 8.01 -21.06
N HIS A 23 1.46 6.74 -21.43
CA HIS A 23 1.14 5.64 -20.52
C HIS A 23 2.16 5.65 -19.37
N VAL A 24 1.67 5.49 -18.15
CA VAL A 24 2.51 5.44 -16.94
C VAL A 24 2.29 4.11 -16.24
N LEU A 25 3.38 3.35 -16.12
CA LEU A 25 3.48 2.23 -15.18
C LEU A 25 4.25 2.75 -13.97
N SER A 26 3.67 2.59 -12.77
CA SER A 26 4.24 3.14 -11.54
C SER A 26 4.28 2.06 -10.45
N GLU A 27 5.38 2.07 -9.70
CA GLU A 27 5.57 1.20 -8.54
C GLU A 27 4.55 1.49 -7.44
N LYS A 28 4.25 0.46 -6.64
CA LYS A 28 3.41 0.56 -5.45
C LYS A 28 4.13 1.27 -4.29
N PRO A 29 3.39 1.90 -3.36
CA PRO A 29 2.00 2.34 -3.49
C PRO A 29 1.91 3.48 -4.52
N ALA A 30 1.29 3.20 -5.67
CA ALA A 30 1.33 4.07 -6.85
C ALA A 30 0.51 5.36 -6.70
N VAL A 31 -0.26 5.44 -5.61
CA VAL A 31 -1.38 6.36 -5.51
C VAL A 31 -1.09 7.53 -4.56
N GLY A 32 -0.14 7.39 -3.62
CA GLY A 32 0.30 8.47 -2.74
C GLY A 32 0.71 7.96 -1.36
N GLU A 33 1.22 8.87 -0.51
CA GLU A 33 1.65 8.56 0.86
C GLU A 33 0.49 8.21 1.81
N ASN A 34 -0.73 8.60 1.44
CA ASN A 34 -1.95 8.41 2.22
C ASN A 34 -3.17 8.24 1.30
N VAL A 35 -4.29 7.80 1.88
CA VAL A 35 -5.54 7.54 1.16
C VAL A 35 -6.13 8.80 0.53
N LYS A 36 -6.01 9.97 1.17
CA LYS A 36 -6.57 11.22 0.67
C LYS A 36 -5.92 11.62 -0.66
N ASP A 37 -4.60 11.61 -0.70
CA ASP A 37 -3.83 11.95 -1.91
C ASP A 37 -4.03 10.90 -3.00
N SER A 38 -4.16 9.63 -2.58
CA SER A 38 -4.50 8.52 -3.46
C SER A 38 -5.84 8.72 -4.18
N VAL A 39 -6.88 9.04 -3.42
CA VAL A 39 -8.22 9.31 -3.96
C VAL A 39 -8.20 10.56 -4.85
N ALA A 40 -7.45 11.60 -4.48
CA ALA A 40 -7.34 12.81 -5.28
C ALA A 40 -6.67 12.54 -6.64
N LEU A 41 -5.62 11.72 -6.66
CA LEU A 41 -4.91 11.35 -7.90
C LEU A 41 -5.80 10.50 -8.81
N ILE A 42 -6.52 9.51 -8.27
CA ILE A 42 -7.46 8.68 -9.04
C ILE A 42 -8.59 9.53 -9.61
N LYS A 43 -9.24 10.37 -8.80
CA LYS A 43 -10.33 11.25 -9.27
C LYS A 43 -9.86 12.20 -10.36
N TRP A 44 -8.65 12.74 -10.23
CA TRP A 44 -8.03 13.57 -11.25
C TRP A 44 -7.76 12.76 -12.53
N HIS A 45 -7.21 11.55 -12.43
CA HIS A 45 -7.00 10.65 -13.57
C HIS A 45 -8.32 10.28 -14.28
N ASP A 46 -9.35 9.90 -13.53
CA ASP A 46 -10.65 9.49 -14.07
C ASP A 46 -11.35 10.64 -14.81
N SER A 47 -11.07 11.89 -14.42
CA SER A 47 -11.58 13.07 -15.13
C SER A 47 -11.09 13.20 -16.58
N PHE A 48 -10.01 12.49 -16.96
CA PHE A 48 -9.50 12.47 -18.33
C PHE A 48 -10.20 11.45 -19.23
N GLY A 49 -11.09 10.59 -18.72
CA GLY A 49 -11.88 9.65 -19.53
C GLY A 49 -11.06 8.60 -20.31
N LEU A 50 -9.85 8.27 -19.84
CA LEU A 50 -8.94 7.33 -20.51
C LEU A 50 -9.17 5.86 -20.08
N ILE A 51 -8.85 4.94 -20.98
CA ILE A 51 -9.00 3.47 -20.93
C ILE A 51 -8.33 2.90 -19.66
N PRO A 52 -8.84 1.80 -19.05
CA PRO A 52 -8.29 1.28 -17.79
C PRO A 52 -6.80 0.93 -17.91
N SER A 53 -5.96 1.53 -17.07
CA SER A 53 -4.55 1.16 -16.95
C SER A 53 -4.39 -0.01 -15.98
N THR A 54 -3.88 -1.13 -16.46
CA THR A 54 -3.50 -2.29 -15.64
C THR A 54 -2.09 -2.09 -15.05
N VAL A 55 -1.89 -2.45 -13.77
CA VAL A 55 -0.63 -2.31 -13.03
C VAL A 55 -0.06 -3.70 -12.71
N HIS A 56 1.23 -3.96 -13.03
CA HIS A 56 1.98 -5.18 -12.71
C HIS A 56 3.43 -4.85 -12.27
N TRP A 57 4.09 -5.76 -11.53
CA TRP A 57 5.08 -5.50 -10.44
C TRP A 57 6.58 -5.67 -10.77
N TYR A 58 7.47 -4.89 -10.11
CA TYR A 58 8.89 -5.26 -9.84
C TYR A 58 9.52 -4.53 -8.63
N GLN A 59 10.11 -5.23 -7.64
CA GLN A 59 10.85 -4.61 -6.52
C GLN A 59 12.26 -5.19 -6.38
N PRO A 60 13.34 -4.40 -6.55
CA PRO A 60 14.63 -4.68 -5.96
C PRO A 60 14.75 -3.98 -4.59
N TRP A 61 15.25 -4.69 -3.60
CA TRP A 61 15.50 -4.19 -2.24
C TRP A 61 16.89 -3.57 -2.16
N PRO A 62 16.99 -2.26 -1.90
CA PRO A 62 18.06 -1.78 -1.03
C PRO A 62 17.51 -1.00 0.16
N ASP A 63 18.29 -0.97 1.24
CA ASP A 63 18.12 -0.11 2.42
C ASP A 63 18.10 1.36 2.00
N THR A 64 16.91 1.85 1.64
CA THR A 64 16.70 3.23 1.22
C THR A 64 16.25 4.07 2.41
N GLU A 65 16.86 5.25 2.58
CA GLU A 65 16.65 6.19 3.70
C GLU A 65 15.17 6.48 4.01
N TRP A 66 14.29 6.51 3.00
CA TRP A 66 12.85 6.76 3.18
C TRP A 66 12.09 5.61 3.86
N ARG A 67 12.65 4.40 3.92
CA ARG A 67 12.06 3.27 4.69
C ARG A 67 12.44 3.33 6.17
N ASN A 68 13.62 3.87 6.48
CA ASN A 68 14.08 4.09 7.86
C ASN A 68 13.41 5.33 8.50
N GLN A 69 13.03 6.32 7.69
CA GLN A 69 12.25 7.48 8.12
C GLN A 69 10.99 7.65 7.25
N PRO A 70 9.97 6.79 7.48
CA PRO A 70 8.79 6.77 6.64
C PRO A 70 7.93 8.01 6.85
N THR A 71 7.67 8.73 5.75
CA THR A 71 6.67 9.81 5.69
C THR A 71 5.27 9.31 5.36
N HIS A 72 5.17 8.14 4.73
CA HIS A 72 3.93 7.44 4.44
C HIS A 72 3.25 6.81 5.67
N GLN A 73 1.91 6.81 5.69
CA GLN A 73 1.12 6.32 6.81
C GLN A 73 1.34 4.82 7.04
N GLY A 74 1.71 4.41 8.26
CA GLY A 74 1.86 2.99 8.62
C GLY A 74 3.18 2.34 8.19
N GLY A 75 4.12 3.10 7.60
CA GLY A 75 5.47 2.63 7.30
C GLY A 75 5.50 1.32 6.52
N PHE A 76 6.30 0.36 6.99
CA PHE A 76 6.46 -0.95 6.36
C PHE A 76 5.13 -1.74 6.22
N LEU A 77 4.18 -1.53 7.14
CA LEU A 77 2.87 -2.18 7.02
C LEU A 77 2.09 -1.66 5.80
N LEU A 78 2.25 -0.40 5.41
CA LEU A 78 1.66 0.11 4.16
C LEU A 78 2.47 -0.36 2.94
N ASP A 79 3.80 -0.29 3.00
CA ASP A 79 4.67 -0.70 1.89
C ASP A 79 4.45 -2.18 1.47
N GLY A 80 4.33 -3.08 2.45
CA GLY A 80 4.04 -4.49 2.22
C GLY A 80 2.55 -4.83 2.16
N GLY A 81 1.73 -4.22 3.02
CA GLY A 81 0.32 -4.56 3.21
C GLY A 81 -0.56 -4.42 1.98
N VAL A 82 -0.23 -3.47 1.09
CA VAL A 82 -0.97 -3.28 -0.17
C VAL A 82 -0.98 -4.52 -1.06
N HIS A 83 0.08 -5.35 -1.01
CA HIS A 83 0.16 -6.59 -1.78
C HIS A 83 -0.80 -7.65 -1.25
N TYR A 84 -0.77 -7.87 0.07
CA TYR A 84 -1.66 -8.83 0.72
C TYR A 84 -3.12 -8.45 0.55
N MET A 85 -3.44 -7.15 0.68
CA MET A 85 -4.81 -6.67 0.49
C MET A 85 -5.27 -6.72 -0.97
N ALA A 86 -4.38 -6.51 -1.95
CA ALA A 86 -4.72 -6.72 -3.36
C ALA A 86 -5.10 -8.18 -3.62
N GLY A 87 -4.23 -9.12 -3.22
CA GLY A 87 -4.51 -10.55 -3.40
C GLY A 87 -5.76 -11.03 -2.65
N LEU A 88 -5.97 -10.56 -1.42
CA LEU A 88 -7.16 -10.90 -0.64
C LEU A 88 -8.45 -10.38 -1.30
N ARG A 89 -8.44 -9.15 -1.84
CA ARG A 89 -9.60 -8.59 -2.53
C ARG A 89 -9.92 -9.36 -3.80
N ASP A 90 -8.91 -9.75 -4.57
CA ASP A 90 -9.10 -10.55 -5.79
C ASP A 90 -9.68 -11.94 -5.46
N LEU A 91 -9.17 -12.59 -4.41
CA LEU A 91 -9.72 -13.87 -3.95
C LEU A 91 -11.18 -13.74 -3.50
N LEU A 92 -11.49 -12.73 -2.67
CA LEU A 92 -12.85 -12.49 -2.19
C LEU A 92 -13.81 -12.11 -3.31
N ALA A 93 -13.36 -11.41 -4.34
CA ALA A 93 -14.17 -11.03 -5.50
C ALA A 93 -14.66 -12.23 -6.34
N SER A 94 -14.11 -13.43 -6.12
CA SER A 94 -14.59 -14.67 -6.77
C SER A 94 -16.03 -15.04 -6.38
N GLN A 95 -16.56 -14.48 -5.29
CA GLN A 95 -17.92 -14.71 -4.83
C GLN A 95 -18.66 -13.38 -4.67
N PRO A 96 -19.92 -13.27 -5.14
CA PRO A 96 -20.73 -12.08 -4.91
C PRO A 96 -20.87 -11.76 -3.43
N ARG A 97 -20.88 -10.47 -3.07
CA ARG A 97 -21.05 -9.95 -1.69
C ARG A 97 -19.88 -10.24 -0.74
N ASN A 98 -18.80 -10.86 -1.17
CA ASN A 98 -17.64 -11.12 -0.30
C ASN A 98 -16.66 -9.93 -0.22
N GLU A 99 -16.95 -8.78 -0.82
CA GLU A 99 -16.09 -7.61 -0.68
C GLU A 99 -15.99 -7.18 0.80
N ILE A 100 -14.79 -6.73 1.19
CA ILE A 100 -14.53 -6.21 2.54
C ILE A 100 -15.44 -4.99 2.79
N ALA A 101 -16.26 -5.06 3.81
CA ALA A 101 -17.19 -4.00 4.20
C ALA A 101 -16.68 -3.21 5.41
N ARG A 102 -16.05 -3.89 6.38
CA ARG A 102 -15.52 -3.27 7.60
C ARG A 102 -14.24 -3.95 8.05
N VAL A 103 -13.38 -3.17 8.71
CA VAL A 103 -12.19 -3.65 9.40
C VAL A 103 -12.11 -3.03 10.79
N SER A 104 -11.57 -3.77 11.75
CA SER A 104 -11.14 -3.28 13.05
C SER A 104 -9.75 -3.83 13.33
N ALA A 105 -8.83 -3.01 13.82
CA ALA A 105 -7.44 -3.38 13.94
C ALA A 105 -6.80 -2.85 15.23
N PHE A 106 -5.88 -3.65 15.78
CA PHE A 106 -4.89 -3.19 16.75
C PHE A 106 -3.52 -3.16 16.07
N THR A 107 -2.75 -2.11 16.32
CA THR A 107 -1.42 -1.91 15.74
C THR A 107 -0.41 -1.66 16.85
N ILE A 108 0.81 -2.15 16.69
CA ILE A 108 1.90 -1.94 17.63
C ILE A 108 3.22 -1.75 16.88
N GLN A 109 4.15 -1.04 17.51
CA GLN A 109 5.56 -1.01 17.12
C GLN A 109 6.34 -1.91 18.07
N LEU A 110 6.79 -3.06 17.61
CA LEU A 110 7.59 -4.02 18.37
C LEU A 110 9.08 -3.65 18.36
N GLN A 111 9.55 -3.02 17.28
CA GLN A 111 10.95 -2.64 17.07
C GLN A 111 11.06 -1.13 16.84
N GLU A 112 11.85 -0.46 17.68
CA GLU A 112 12.00 1.01 17.65
C GLU A 112 12.53 1.55 16.31
N HIS A 113 13.36 0.78 15.61
CA HIS A 113 13.93 1.16 14.32
C HIS A 113 12.97 0.98 13.13
N LEU A 114 11.74 0.48 13.35
CA LEU A 114 10.68 0.34 12.34
C LEU A 114 9.46 1.21 12.68
N PRO A 115 9.59 2.54 12.74
CA PRO A 115 8.44 3.41 12.98
C PRO A 115 7.47 3.40 11.78
N PRO A 116 6.20 3.80 11.97
CA PRO A 116 5.54 4.07 13.24
C PRO A 116 4.91 2.83 13.90
N VAL A 117 4.70 1.75 13.13
CA VAL A 117 4.16 0.45 13.55
C VAL A 117 4.70 -0.63 12.62
N ASP A 118 4.95 -1.82 13.15
CA ASP A 118 5.54 -2.94 12.41
C ASP A 118 4.73 -4.24 12.54
N ALA A 119 3.67 -4.23 13.36
CA ALA A 119 2.75 -5.34 13.51
C ALA A 119 1.29 -4.89 13.63
N THR A 120 0.37 -5.68 13.08
CA THR A 120 -1.06 -5.46 13.24
C THR A 120 -1.86 -6.76 13.29
N ASN A 121 -2.95 -6.71 14.07
CA ASN A 121 -3.98 -7.74 14.14
C ASN A 121 -5.30 -7.13 13.67
N VAL A 122 -5.86 -7.67 12.59
CA VAL A 122 -7.04 -7.12 11.92
C VAL A 122 -8.16 -8.15 11.92
N VAL A 123 -9.37 -7.72 12.26
CA VAL A 123 -10.62 -8.44 12.04
C VAL A 123 -11.36 -7.78 10.88
N ILE A 124 -11.82 -8.58 9.94
CA ILE A 124 -12.45 -8.17 8.69
C ILE A 124 -13.90 -8.69 8.69
N ARG A 125 -14.84 -7.89 8.18
CA ARG A 125 -16.21 -8.31 7.89
C ARG A 125 -16.58 -7.97 6.44
N THR A 126 -17.15 -8.92 5.72
CA THR A 126 -17.60 -8.75 4.33
C THR A 126 -19.03 -8.19 4.24
N LYS A 127 -19.50 -7.84 3.03
CA LYS A 127 -20.91 -7.46 2.79
C LYS A 127 -21.90 -8.65 2.90
N SER A 128 -21.38 -9.86 2.96
CA SER A 128 -22.11 -11.11 3.26
C SER A 128 -22.10 -11.45 4.75
N ASP A 129 -21.61 -10.54 5.61
CA ASP A 129 -21.50 -10.68 7.06
C ASP A 129 -20.52 -11.77 7.55
N ILE A 130 -19.76 -12.37 6.63
CA ILE A 130 -18.68 -13.30 6.96
C ILE A 130 -17.54 -12.53 7.61
N THR A 131 -16.98 -13.09 8.67
CA THR A 131 -15.84 -12.52 9.39
C THR A 131 -14.56 -13.31 9.12
N GLY A 132 -13.43 -12.62 8.99
CA GLY A 132 -12.10 -13.22 8.90
C GLY A 132 -11.07 -12.42 9.70
N SER A 133 -9.85 -12.96 9.79
CA SER A 133 -8.72 -12.28 10.41
C SER A 133 -7.56 -12.14 9.43
N PHE A 134 -6.78 -11.08 9.60
CA PHE A 134 -5.53 -10.84 8.90
C PHE A 134 -4.50 -10.33 9.90
N GLN A 135 -3.32 -10.94 9.92
CA GLN A 135 -2.24 -10.60 10.82
C GLN A 135 -0.95 -10.48 10.04
N ILE A 136 -0.16 -9.47 10.35
CA ILE A 136 1.17 -9.28 9.77
C ILE A 136 2.09 -8.68 10.82
N SER A 137 3.31 -9.21 10.91
CA SER A 137 4.40 -8.69 11.73
C SER A 137 5.66 -8.70 10.89
N VAL A 138 6.26 -7.54 10.67
CA VAL A 138 7.47 -7.40 9.83
C VAL A 138 8.71 -7.90 10.59
N ARG A 139 8.67 -7.85 11.93
CA ARG A 139 9.73 -8.38 12.80
C ARG A 139 9.12 -8.98 14.06
N THR A 140 9.92 -9.76 14.79
CA THR A 140 9.57 -10.35 16.09
C THR A 140 10.46 -9.77 17.19
N THR A 141 10.02 -9.81 18.44
CA THR A 141 10.87 -9.51 19.61
C THR A 141 11.78 -10.68 19.99
N LEU A 142 11.55 -11.87 19.42
CA LEU A 142 12.42 -13.02 19.60
C LEU A 142 13.82 -12.69 19.10
N ARG A 143 14.80 -12.77 19.99
CA ARG A 143 16.22 -12.69 19.67
C ARG A 143 16.75 -14.11 19.68
N GLU A 144 17.57 -14.45 18.70
CA GLU A 144 18.32 -15.71 18.72
C GLU A 144 19.22 -15.68 19.96
N ASP A 145 19.06 -16.68 20.81
CA ASP A 145 19.83 -16.88 22.02
C ASP A 145 21.32 -17.01 21.64
N SER A 146 22.11 -16.00 22.02
CA SER A 146 23.56 -15.95 21.81
C SER A 146 24.31 -16.87 22.77
#